data_AF-A0A534JEK6-F1
#
_entry.id   AF-A0A534JEK6-F1
#
_cell.length_a   1.000
_cell.length_b   1.000
_cell.length_c   1.000
_cell.angle_alpha   90.00
_cell.angle_beta   90.00
_cell.angle_gamma   90.00
#
_symmetry.space_group_name_H-M   'P 1'
#
loop_
_entity.id
_entity.type
_entity.pdbx_description
1 polymer ?
#
loop_
_entity_poly.entity_id
_entity_poly.type
_entity_poly.pdbx_seq_one_letter_code
_entity_poly.pdbx_strand_id
1 'polypeptide(L)'
;MLTAPTRVPLTVDTGTGLLSGVRQVLSPNFDARPAGATPEVLIVHGISLPPGEFGGPWIDRLFTGTLPADGHPFFRDLATAR
;
A
#
# COMPACT_ATOMS: atom_id res chain seq x y z
N MET A 1 -29.79 3.14 10.41
CA MET A 1 -29.40 3.86 9.18
C MET A 1 -27.96 4.32 9.36
N LEU A 2 -26.99 3.66 8.72
CA LEU A 2 -25.62 4.17 8.65
C LEU A 2 -25.61 5.24 7.54
N THR A 3 -25.36 6.49 7.88
CA THR A 3 -25.17 7.56 6.91
C THR A 3 -24.01 7.17 5.98
N ALA A 4 -24.22 7.20 4.67
CA ALA A 4 -23.16 6.92 3.71
C ALA A 4 -21.98 7.88 3.97
N PRO A 5 -20.73 7.37 4.03
CA PRO A 5 -19.59 8.24 4.26
C PRO A 5 -19.52 9.31 3.17
N THR A 6 -19.36 10.57 3.58
CA THR A 6 -19.18 11.70 2.68
C THR A 6 -17.93 11.43 1.84
N ARG A 7 -18.10 11.22 0.52
CA ARG A 7 -16.97 11.04 -0.38
C ARG A 7 -16.22 12.37 -0.47
N VAL A 8 -15.03 12.42 0.11
CA VAL A 8 -14.07 13.49 -0.18
C VAL A 8 -13.60 13.29 -1.62
N PRO A 9 -13.60 14.33 -2.47
CA PRO A 9 -13.06 14.21 -3.81
C PRO A 9 -11.58 13.82 -3.75
N LEU A 10 -11.24 12.75 -4.46
CA LEU A 10 -9.87 12.30 -4.63
C LEU A 10 -9.24 13.11 -5.77
N THR A 11 -8.13 13.78 -5.51
CA THR A 11 -7.40 14.59 -6.51
C THR A 11 -5.94 14.20 -6.50
N VAL A 12 -5.35 14.05 -7.68
CA VAL A 12 -3.91 13.77 -7.83
C VAL A 12 -3.20 15.10 -8.01
N ASP A 13 -2.22 15.38 -7.15
CA ASP A 13 -1.25 16.44 -7.38
C ASP A 13 -0.26 15.96 -8.45
N THR A 14 -0.23 16.62 -9.60
CA THR A 14 0.62 16.24 -10.74
C THR A 14 2.08 16.62 -10.57
N GLY A 15 2.42 17.50 -9.63
CA GLY A 15 3.79 17.86 -9.29
C GLY A 15 4.44 16.85 -8.35
N THR A 16 3.68 16.29 -7.41
CA THR A 16 4.18 15.31 -6.43
C THR A 16 3.79 13.86 -6.71
N GLY A 17 2.75 13.64 -7.51
CA GLY A 17 2.15 12.32 -7.76
C GLY A 17 1.26 11.80 -6.62
N LEU A 18 1.03 12.59 -5.56
CA LEU A 18 0.27 12.17 -4.38
C LEU A 18 -1.24 12.41 -4.52
N LEU A 19 -2.02 11.55 -3.88
CA LEU A 19 -3.48 11.63 -3.84
C LEU A 19 -3.97 12.38 -2.59
N SER A 20 -4.89 13.33 -2.75
CA SER A 20 -5.56 14.03 -1.64
C SER A 20 -6.72 13.21 -1.06
N GLY A 21 -7.05 13.44 0.22
CA GLY A 21 -8.19 12.81 0.88
C GLY A 21 -7.96 11.34 1.29
N VAL A 22 -6.72 10.86 1.23
CA VAL A 22 -6.32 9.52 1.69
C VAL A 22 -5.19 9.59 2.70
N ARG A 23 -5.07 8.53 3.53
CA ARG A 23 -3.96 8.38 4.45
C ARG A 23 -2.69 8.04 3.68
N GLN A 24 -1.65 8.84 3.86
CA GLN A 24 -0.33 8.62 3.25
C GLN A 24 0.57 7.82 4.19
N VAL A 25 1.18 6.75 3.67
CA VAL A 25 2.22 5.96 4.34
C VAL A 25 3.40 5.88 3.39
N LEU A 26 4.45 6.65 3.68
CA LEU A 26 5.61 6.76 2.80
C LEU A 26 6.50 5.53 2.98
N SER A 27 6.46 4.62 2.00
CA SER A 27 7.34 3.46 1.98
C SER A 27 8.73 3.84 1.47
N PRO A 28 9.81 3.25 2.02
CA PRO A 28 11.14 3.34 1.43
C PRO A 28 11.33 2.40 0.21
N ASN A 29 10.41 1.45 -0.02
CA ASN A 29 10.50 0.45 -1.08
C ASN A 29 9.96 1.01 -2.40
N PHE A 30 10.74 1.86 -3.04
CA PHE A 30 10.51 2.37 -4.38
C PHE A 30 11.83 2.72 -5.05
N ASP A 31 11.82 2.82 -6.38
CA ASP A 31 12.97 3.27 -7.16
C ASP A 31 12.54 4.14 -8.34
N ALA A 32 13.52 4.62 -9.10
CA ALA A 32 13.27 5.38 -10.31
C ALA A 32 12.90 4.43 -11.46
N ARG A 33 11.86 4.80 -12.22
CA ARG A 33 11.57 4.12 -13.49
C ARG A 33 12.75 4.31 -14.46
N PRO A 34 12.97 3.36 -15.39
CA PRO A 34 13.93 3.56 -16.48
C PRO A 34 13.72 4.88 -17.22
N ALA A 35 14.81 5.45 -17.75
CA ALA A 35 14.76 6.74 -18.41
C ALA A 35 13.72 6.75 -19.56
N GLY A 36 12.86 7.77 -19.55
CA GLY A 36 11.80 7.95 -20.55
C GLY A 36 10.57 7.05 -20.36
N ALA A 37 10.56 6.13 -19.39
CA ALA A 37 9.41 5.28 -19.14
C ALA A 37 8.30 6.05 -18.39
N THR A 38 7.11 6.07 -18.97
CA THR A 38 5.90 6.59 -18.31
C THR A 38 4.97 5.45 -17.87
N PRO A 39 4.16 5.62 -16.82
CA PRO A 39 3.16 4.61 -16.45
C PRO A 39 2.07 4.51 -17.52
N GLU A 40 1.94 3.35 -18.17
CA GLU A 40 0.95 3.10 -19.23
C GLU A 40 -0.10 2.04 -18.85
N VAL A 41 0.14 1.32 -17.75
CA VAL A 41 -0.69 0.19 -17.31
C VAL A 41 -1.11 0.39 -15.86
N LEU A 42 -2.40 0.14 -15.59
CA LEU A 42 -2.94 0.01 -14.24
C LEU A 42 -3.05 -1.47 -13.89
N ILE A 43 -2.41 -1.88 -12.78
CA ILE A 43 -2.53 -3.24 -12.24
C ILE A 43 -3.34 -3.17 -10.95
N VAL A 44 -4.38 -4.00 -10.84
CA VAL A 44 -5.23 -4.09 -9.65
C VAL A 44 -4.84 -5.35 -8.87
N HIS A 45 -4.41 -5.17 -7.62
CA HIS A 45 -4.05 -6.26 -6.72
C HIS A 45 -5.07 -6.40 -5.58
N GLY A 46 -5.20 -7.63 -5.06
CA GLY A 46 -5.90 -7.91 -3.81
C GLY A 46 -4.95 -8.57 -2.82
N ILE A 47 -4.96 -8.11 -1.57
CA ILE A 47 -4.10 -8.65 -0.51
C ILE A 47 -4.84 -8.64 0.83
N SER A 48 -4.60 -9.68 1.64
CA SER A 48 -5.03 -9.80 3.04
C SER A 48 -3.86 -10.38 3.83
N LEU A 49 -3.62 -9.85 5.02
CA LEU A 49 -2.52 -10.28 5.89
C LEU A 49 -3.01 -10.26 7.34
N PRO A 50 -2.96 -11.41 8.07
CA PRO A 50 -2.75 -12.77 7.55
C PRO A 50 -3.73 -13.17 6.42
N PRO A 51 -3.47 -14.25 5.66
CA PRO A 51 -4.34 -14.63 4.54
C PRO A 51 -5.80 -14.79 4.96
N GLY A 52 -6.71 -14.09 4.26
CA GLY A 52 -8.14 -14.09 4.54
C GLY A 52 -8.60 -13.16 5.66
N GLU A 53 -7.67 -12.49 6.35
CA GLU A 53 -7.96 -11.58 7.46
C GLU A 53 -7.76 -10.10 7.07
N PHE A 54 -8.64 -9.23 7.60
CA PHE A 54 -8.69 -7.81 7.27
C PHE A 54 -8.67 -6.93 8.53
N GLY A 55 -8.18 -5.69 8.39
CA GLY A 55 -8.23 -4.66 9.43
C GLY A 55 -7.00 -4.53 10.32
N GLY A 56 -6.01 -5.43 10.20
CA GLY A 56 -4.72 -5.33 10.90
C GLY A 56 -3.74 -4.34 10.25
N PRO A 57 -2.61 -4.01 10.93
CA PRO A 57 -1.59 -3.08 10.44
C PRO A 57 -0.61 -3.72 9.43
N TRP A 58 -0.84 -4.97 9.07
CA TRP A 58 0.18 -5.83 8.46
C TRP A 58 0.51 -5.46 7.01
N ILE A 59 -0.47 -4.94 6.25
CA ILE A 59 -0.26 -4.52 4.86
C ILE A 59 0.69 -3.32 4.80
N ASP A 60 0.45 -2.30 5.65
CA ASP A 60 1.36 -1.15 5.76
C ASP A 60 2.76 -1.62 6.12
N ARG A 61 2.89 -2.48 7.14
CA ARG A 61 4.18 -2.97 7.60
C ARG A 61 4.93 -3.79 6.55
N LEU A 62 4.22 -4.59 5.75
CA LEU A 62 4.84 -5.29 4.63
C LEU A 62 5.39 -4.28 3.62
N PHE A 63 4.56 -3.34 3.16
CA PHE A 63 4.98 -2.37 2.14
C PHE A 63 6.04 -1.41 2.64
N THR A 64 6.15 -1.14 3.94
CA THR A 64 7.23 -0.33 4.54
C THR A 64 8.47 -1.15 4.93
N GLY A 65 8.49 -2.46 4.71
CA GLY A 65 9.63 -3.32 5.07
C GLY A 65 9.83 -3.50 6.58
N THR A 66 8.77 -3.36 7.38
CA THR A 66 8.78 -3.45 8.86
C THR A 66 7.87 -4.56 9.39
N LEU A 67 7.55 -5.56 8.56
CA LEU A 67 6.71 -6.69 8.95
C LEU A 67 7.48 -7.60 9.93
N PRO A 68 6.93 -7.87 11.14
CA PRO A 68 7.60 -8.76 12.09
C PRO A 68 7.50 -10.22 11.64
N ALA A 69 8.65 -10.88 11.45
CA ALA A 69 8.70 -12.28 11.02
C ALA A 69 8.02 -13.25 12.00
N ASP A 70 8.01 -12.91 13.29
CA ASP A 70 7.44 -13.70 14.38
C ASP A 70 5.97 -13.37 14.69
N GLY A 71 5.40 -12.35 14.03
CA GLY A 71 4.02 -11.91 14.28
C GLY A 71 2.94 -12.89 13.79
N HIS A 72 3.25 -13.72 12.80
CA HIS A 72 2.39 -14.78 12.29
C HIS A 72 3.25 -15.78 11.49
N PRO A 73 2.95 -17.10 11.47
CA PRO A 73 3.74 -18.08 10.70
C PRO A 73 3.95 -17.70 9.23
N PHE A 74 2.93 -17.12 8.59
CA PHE A 74 2.98 -16.65 7.19
C PHE A 74 3.93 -15.45 6.97
N PHE A 75 4.26 -14.67 8.01
CA PHE A 75 5.10 -13.49 7.87
C PHE A 75 6.58 -13.82 7.72
N ARG A 76 7.01 -15.02 8.13
CA ARG A 76 8.42 -15.42 8.09
C ARG A 76 9.03 -15.31 6.69
N ASP A 77 8.29 -15.77 5.69
CA ASP A 77 8.74 -15.77 4.30
C ASP A 77 8.60 -14.39 3.64
N LEU A 78 7.71 -13.55 4.17
CA LEU A 78 7.45 -12.20 3.65
C LEU A 78 8.37 -11.14 4.25
N ALA A 79 8.81 -11.31 5.50
CA ALA A 79 9.65 -10.34 6.20
C ALA A 79 11.05 -10.17 5.56
N THR A 80 11.44 -11.08 4.66
CA THR A 80 12.68 -10.98 3.88
C THR A 80 12.48 -10.38 2.49
N ALA A 81 11.23 -10.21 2.04
CA ALA A 81 10.93 -9.61 0.75
C ALA A 81 11.31 -8.12 0.76
N ARG A 82 11.98 -7.68 -0.31
CA ARG A 82 12.35 -6.29 -0.54
C ARG A 82 11.82 -5.85 -1.89
#